data_AF-A0A934CDP3-F1
#
_entry.id   AF-A0A934CDP3-F1
#
_cell.length_a   1.000
_cell.length_b   1.000
_cell.length_c   1.000
_cell.angle_alpha   90.00
_cell.angle_beta   90.00
_cell.angle_gamma   90.00
#
_symmetry.space_group_name_H-M   'P 1'
#
loop_
_entity.id
_entity.type
_entity.pdbx_description
1 polymer ?
#
loop_
_entity_poly.entity_id
_entity_poly.type
_entity_poly.pdbx_seq_one_letter_code
_entity_poly.pdbx_strand_id
1 'polypeptide(L)'
;MDTNNTAPDDVFSLILANLERPDGAVVGAKRGSLPADADWQTERQEGQLAVDVAETAVEILVISTMAGALTEKLEIYIHNDLLTIRGGRTSPFQSLGVERYAHRECFWGAFSRTIVLPVDVQGDLARAEYRNGVLTIRIPKREITAHVPIVVVDE
;
A
#
# COMPACT_ATOMS: atom_id res chain seq x y z
N MET A 1 -32.70 14.22 -9.28
CA MET A 1 -32.05 13.69 -10.49
C MET A 1 -30.79 14.51 -10.68
N ASP A 2 -29.74 14.27 -9.90
CA ASP A 2 -28.99 13.01 -9.74
C ASP A 2 -28.58 12.49 -11.13
N THR A 3 -27.32 12.24 -11.45
CA THR A 3 -26.11 12.10 -10.62
C THR A 3 -24.88 12.33 -11.48
N ASN A 4 -23.90 12.97 -10.86
CA ASN A 4 -22.56 13.24 -11.39
C ASN A 4 -21.84 11.97 -11.84
N ASN A 5 -21.14 12.15 -12.95
CA ASN A 5 -20.10 11.29 -13.51
C ASN A 5 -18.87 11.33 -12.58
N THR A 6 -18.59 10.25 -11.86
CA THR A 6 -17.34 10.07 -11.08
C THR A 6 -16.35 9.30 -11.95
N ALA A 7 -15.37 9.99 -12.52
CA ALA A 7 -14.15 9.35 -12.99
C ALA A 7 -13.33 8.89 -11.76
N PRO A 8 -12.58 7.79 -11.84
CA PRO A 8 -11.90 7.25 -10.66
C PRO A 8 -10.64 8.08 -10.35
N ASP A 9 -10.68 8.80 -9.23
CA ASP A 9 -9.60 9.67 -8.70
C ASP A 9 -8.40 8.90 -8.11
N ASP A 10 -8.22 7.64 -8.47
CA ASP A 10 -7.15 6.78 -7.94
C ASP A 10 -6.18 6.37 -9.06
N VAL A 11 -4.90 6.67 -8.87
CA VAL A 11 -3.79 6.22 -9.72
C VAL A 11 -3.82 4.69 -9.89
N PHE A 12 -4.32 3.97 -8.87
CA PHE A 12 -4.54 2.53 -8.91
C PHE A 12 -5.67 2.11 -9.86
N SER A 13 -6.75 2.89 -9.94
CA SER A 13 -7.83 2.68 -10.93
C SER A 13 -7.38 3.01 -12.35
N LEU A 14 -6.46 3.96 -12.52
CA LEU A 14 -5.82 4.29 -13.81
C LEU A 14 -4.91 3.17 -14.33
N ILE A 15 -4.18 2.49 -13.44
CA ILE A 15 -3.35 1.34 -13.80
C ILE A 15 -4.23 0.15 -14.21
N LEU A 16 -5.32 -0.10 -13.48
CA LEU A 16 -6.27 -1.17 -13.79
C LEU A 16 -7.11 -0.88 -15.06
N ALA A 17 -7.53 0.37 -15.28
CA ALA A 17 -8.35 0.76 -16.45
C ALA A 17 -7.58 0.74 -17.79
N ASN A 18 -6.25 0.81 -17.76
CA ASN A 18 -5.40 0.73 -18.96
C ASN A 18 -5.10 -0.71 -19.41
N LEU A 19 -5.49 -1.72 -18.63
CA LEU A 19 -5.31 -3.14 -18.96
C LEU A 19 -6.50 -3.74 -19.74
N GLU A 20 -7.58 -2.98 -19.96
CA GLU A 20 -8.76 -3.45 -20.68
C GLU A 20 -9.32 -2.41 -21.65
N ARG A 21 -8.76 -2.27 -22.87
CA ARG A 21 -9.55 -1.92 -24.08
C ARG A 21 -8.92 -2.46 -25.36
N PRO A 22 -9.61 -3.33 -26.12
CA PRO A 22 -9.45 -3.37 -27.55
C PRO A 22 -10.34 -2.28 -28.18
N ASP A 23 -9.84 -1.70 -29.27
CA ASP A 23 -10.55 -0.89 -30.27
C ASP A 23 -10.59 0.64 -30.02
N GLY A 24 -9.66 1.30 -30.70
CA GLY A 24 -9.46 2.75 -30.69
C GLY A 24 -10.52 3.55 -31.45
N ALA A 25 -10.89 4.70 -30.88
CA ALA A 25 -11.45 5.85 -31.59
C ALA A 25 -11.28 7.13 -30.74
N VAL A 26 -11.04 8.25 -31.41
CA VAL A 26 -10.66 9.56 -30.86
C VAL A 26 -11.74 10.60 -31.20
N VAL A 27 -12.29 11.34 -30.23
CA VAL A 27 -13.00 12.64 -30.36
C VAL A 27 -13.01 13.26 -28.94
N GLY A 28 -12.79 14.54 -28.61
CA GLY A 28 -12.80 15.82 -29.30
C GLY A 28 -13.39 16.84 -28.30
N ALA A 29 -12.64 17.92 -28.01
CA ALA A 29 -12.79 18.90 -26.92
C ALA A 29 -14.18 19.49 -26.63
N LYS A 30 -14.39 19.98 -25.38
CA LYS A 30 -14.78 21.38 -25.08
C LYS A 30 -14.24 21.88 -23.73
N ARG A 31 -13.71 23.12 -23.77
CA ARG A 31 -13.21 23.92 -22.64
C ARG A 31 -14.37 24.53 -21.87
N GLY A 32 -14.39 24.35 -20.55
CA GLY A 32 -15.28 25.01 -19.60
C GLY A 32 -14.54 25.26 -18.28
N SER A 33 -14.69 26.47 -17.74
CA SER A 33 -14.00 27.08 -16.59
C SER A 33 -13.91 26.22 -15.32
N LEU A 34 -12.74 26.20 -14.68
CA LEU A 34 -12.50 25.57 -13.38
C LEU A 34 -13.14 26.40 -12.24
N PRO A 35 -13.77 25.78 -11.23
CA PRO A 35 -14.29 26.48 -10.06
C PRO A 35 -13.15 27.00 -9.16
N ALA A 36 -13.40 28.11 -8.47
CA ALA A 36 -12.46 28.85 -7.62
C ALA A 36 -12.13 28.17 -6.26
N ASP A 37 -12.70 27.00 -6.00
CA ASP A 37 -12.50 26.24 -4.74
C ASP A 37 -11.61 25.01 -4.93
N ALA A 38 -10.89 25.01 -6.04
CA ALA A 38 -10.02 23.92 -6.40
C ALA A 38 -8.69 24.10 -5.66
N ASP A 39 -8.74 23.74 -4.38
CA ASP A 39 -7.60 23.59 -3.48
C ASP A 39 -6.79 22.36 -3.92
N TRP A 40 -6.18 22.47 -5.11
CA TRP A 40 -5.34 21.44 -5.74
C TRP A 40 -3.97 21.28 -5.04
N GLN A 41 -3.80 21.80 -3.82
CA GLN A 41 -2.57 21.68 -3.03
C GLN A 41 -2.63 20.69 -1.87
N THR A 42 -3.75 19.99 -1.64
CA THR A 42 -3.68 18.79 -0.81
C THR A 42 -3.25 17.60 -1.68
N GLU A 43 -1.98 17.61 -2.10
CA GLU A 43 -1.26 16.34 -2.20
C GLU A 43 -1.48 15.66 -0.86
N ARG A 44 -2.37 14.65 -0.80
CA ARG A 44 -2.60 13.86 0.40
C ARG A 44 -1.29 13.12 0.65
N GLN A 45 -0.37 13.76 1.38
CA GLN A 45 0.92 13.18 1.71
C GLN A 45 0.63 11.91 2.51
N GLU A 46 0.78 10.77 1.84
CA GLU A 46 0.59 9.48 2.47
C GLU A 46 1.67 9.30 3.54
N GLY A 47 1.25 8.94 4.75
CA GLY A 47 2.16 8.77 5.86
C GLY A 47 3.15 7.65 5.57
N GLN A 48 4.43 7.87 5.86
CA GLN A 48 5.42 6.83 5.73
C GLN A 48 5.34 5.90 6.95
N LEU A 49 4.97 4.65 6.71
CA LEU A 49 4.94 3.64 7.77
C LEU A 49 6.35 3.12 8.06
N ALA A 50 6.78 3.19 9.32
CA ALA A 50 8.02 2.60 9.79
C ALA A 50 7.86 1.08 9.92
N VAL A 51 8.84 0.33 9.43
CA VAL A 51 8.84 -1.13 9.46
C VAL A 51 10.23 -1.63 9.82
N ASP A 52 10.28 -2.65 10.66
CA ASP A 52 11.48 -3.44 10.92
C ASP A 52 11.35 -4.79 10.22
N VAL A 53 12.44 -5.26 9.63
CA VAL A 53 12.50 -6.54 8.91
C VAL A 53 13.62 -7.36 9.52
N ALA A 54 13.28 -8.57 9.96
CA ALA A 54 14.22 -9.55 10.47
C ALA A 54 14.07 -10.88 9.74
N GLU A 55 15.14 -11.67 9.75
CA GLU A 55 15.20 -12.95 9.08
C GLU A 55 15.62 -14.03 10.09
N THR A 56 14.89 -15.14 10.10
CA THR A 56 15.29 -16.35 10.81
C THR A 56 15.80 -17.39 9.81
N ALA A 57 16.14 -18.60 10.24
CA ALA A 57 16.49 -19.67 9.30
C ALA A 57 15.35 -19.99 8.31
N VAL A 58 14.09 -19.93 8.75
CA VAL A 58 12.94 -20.49 8.02
C VAL A 58 11.89 -19.47 7.57
N GLU A 59 11.95 -18.22 8.05
CA GLU A 59 10.93 -17.20 7.77
C GLU A 59 11.49 -15.78 7.81
N ILE A 60 10.76 -14.85 7.18
CA ILE A 60 10.89 -13.41 7.33
C ILE A 60 9.87 -12.90 8.36
N LEU A 61 10.31 -11.99 9.23
CA LEU A 61 9.52 -11.31 10.24
C LEU A 61 9.47 -9.82 9.90
N VAL A 62 8.27 -9.26 9.77
CA VAL A 62 8.06 -7.82 9.57
C VAL A 62 7.23 -7.28 10.71
N ILE A 63 7.73 -6.24 11.37
CA ILE A 63 7.07 -5.60 12.51
C ILE A 63 6.85 -4.12 12.21
N SER A 64 5.68 -3.61 12.59
CA SER A 64 5.38 -2.19 12.51
C SER A 64 4.53 -1.72 13.68
N THR A 65 4.93 -0.59 14.28
CA THR A 65 4.14 0.09 15.31
C THR A 65 3.08 0.97 14.64
N MET A 66 1.82 0.66 14.90
CA MET A 66 0.66 1.26 14.24
C MET A 66 -0.42 1.69 15.23
N ALA A 67 -0.04 2.29 16.35
CA ALA A 67 -0.99 2.80 17.34
C ALA A 67 -2.08 3.68 16.68
N GLY A 68 -3.34 3.41 17.03
CA GLY A 68 -4.50 4.13 16.49
C GLY A 68 -4.85 3.83 15.02
N ALA A 69 -4.23 2.82 14.40
CA ALA A 69 -4.68 2.34 13.10
C ALA A 69 -6.06 1.68 13.20
N LEU A 70 -6.90 1.98 12.23
CA LEU A 70 -8.21 1.36 12.04
C LEU A 70 -8.00 -0.01 11.40
N THR A 71 -8.23 -1.09 12.16
CA THR A 71 -7.99 -2.47 11.70
C THR A 71 -8.82 -2.79 10.46
N GLU A 72 -10.04 -2.25 10.34
CA GLU A 72 -10.91 -2.41 9.18
C GLU A 72 -10.40 -1.73 7.90
N LYS A 73 -9.39 -0.85 8.02
CA LYS A 73 -8.71 -0.21 6.89
C LYS A 73 -7.29 -0.76 6.67
N LEU A 74 -6.88 -1.77 7.44
CA LEU A 74 -5.55 -2.34 7.32
C LEU A 74 -5.53 -3.36 6.19
N GLU A 75 -4.66 -3.15 5.22
CA GLU A 75 -4.47 -4.03 4.07
C GLU A 75 -3.01 -4.48 3.98
N ILE A 76 -2.82 -5.76 3.68
CA ILE A 76 -1.51 -6.37 3.52
C ILE A 76 -1.51 -7.16 2.22
N TYR A 77 -0.58 -6.84 1.33
CA TYR A 77 -0.40 -7.50 0.04
C TYR A 77 1.01 -8.04 -0.08
N ILE A 78 1.13 -9.27 -0.55
CA ILE A 78 2.40 -9.86 -0.98
C ILE A 78 2.26 -10.19 -2.45
N HIS A 79 3.10 -9.60 -3.28
CA HIS A 79 3.15 -9.88 -4.71
C HIS A 79 4.62 -10.03 -5.12
N ASN A 80 4.99 -11.23 -5.58
CA ASN A 80 6.38 -11.64 -5.78
C ASN A 80 7.20 -11.45 -4.48
N ASP A 81 8.24 -10.63 -4.55
CA ASP A 81 9.13 -10.23 -3.46
C ASP A 81 8.70 -8.91 -2.79
N LEU A 82 7.57 -8.32 -3.17
CA LEU A 82 7.08 -7.06 -2.58
C LEU A 82 6.04 -7.32 -1.50
N LEU A 83 6.33 -6.84 -0.28
CA LEU A 83 5.35 -6.72 0.79
C LEU A 83 4.87 -5.26 0.88
N THR A 84 3.57 -5.06 0.74
CA THR A 84 2.89 -3.77 0.89
C THR A 84 1.98 -3.80 2.11
N ILE A 85 2.11 -2.79 2.96
CA ILE A 85 1.24 -2.56 4.13
C ILE A 85 0.59 -1.19 3.95
N ARG A 86 -0.75 -1.13 4.02
CA ARG A 86 -1.54 0.11 3.95
C ARG A 86 -2.50 0.19 5.11
N GLY A 87 -2.81 1.41 5.53
CA GLY A 87 -3.79 1.63 6.57
C GLY A 87 -4.14 3.10 6.75
N GLY A 88 -4.92 3.39 7.79
CA GLY A 88 -5.30 4.75 8.12
C GLY A 88 -5.50 4.98 9.61
N ARG A 89 -5.23 6.21 10.05
CA ARG A 89 -5.53 6.71 11.40
C ARG A 89 -6.46 7.92 11.32
N THR A 90 -7.46 7.97 12.18
CA THR A 90 -8.32 9.16 12.31
C THR A 90 -7.79 10.06 13.41
N SER A 91 -7.73 11.36 13.15
CA SER A 91 -7.32 12.30 14.19
C SER A 91 -8.42 12.44 15.24
N PRO A 92 -8.12 12.27 16.54
CA PRO A 92 -9.11 12.51 17.59
C PRO A 92 -9.50 13.99 17.69
N PHE A 93 -8.69 14.91 17.17
CA PHE A 93 -8.99 16.34 17.19
C PHE A 93 -10.05 16.75 16.16
N GLN A 94 -10.38 15.90 15.18
CA GLN A 94 -11.37 16.21 14.16
C GLN A 94 -12.78 16.44 14.75
N SER A 95 -13.10 15.76 15.85
CA SER A 95 -14.39 15.92 16.56
C SER A 95 -14.37 16.94 17.69
N LEU A 96 -13.22 17.54 17.98
CA LEU A 96 -13.03 18.41 19.16
C LEU A 96 -13.05 19.91 18.84
N GLY A 97 -13.33 20.29 17.59
CA GLY A 97 -13.44 21.69 17.19
C GLY A 97 -12.13 22.49 17.37
N VAL A 98 -10.98 21.83 17.23
CA VAL A 98 -9.67 22.46 17.41
C VAL A 98 -9.41 23.46 16.29
N GLU A 99 -9.15 24.71 16.65
CA GLU A 99 -8.87 25.79 15.68
C GLU A 99 -7.47 25.70 15.05
N ARG A 100 -6.46 25.31 15.83
CA ARG A 100 -5.08 25.10 15.35
C ARG A 100 -4.29 24.16 16.24
N TYR A 101 -3.34 23.44 15.65
CA TYR A 101 -2.32 22.72 16.41
C TYR A 101 -1.33 23.71 17.03
N ALA A 102 -1.08 23.60 18.34
CA ALA A 102 0.07 24.27 18.95
C ALA A 102 1.38 23.59 18.55
N HIS A 103 1.40 22.25 18.56
CA HIS A 103 2.49 21.39 18.11
C HIS A 103 1.91 20.10 17.51
N ARG A 104 2.58 19.53 16.50
CA ARG A 104 2.14 18.30 15.83
C ARG A 104 3.33 17.46 15.39
N GLU A 105 3.44 16.28 15.97
CA GLU A 105 4.42 15.25 15.58
C GLU A 105 3.71 14.00 15.05
N CYS A 106 2.50 13.72 15.54
CA CYS A 106 1.71 12.58 15.10
C CYS A 106 1.15 12.79 13.69
N PHE A 107 1.36 11.76 12.86
CA PHE A 107 0.70 11.65 11.57
C PHE A 107 -0.71 11.07 11.73
N TRP A 108 -1.69 11.70 11.06
CA TRP A 108 -3.09 11.27 10.98
C TRP A 108 -3.49 11.28 9.50
N GLY A 109 -4.19 10.24 9.05
CA GLY A 109 -4.50 10.02 7.64
C GLY A 109 -4.10 8.63 7.16
N ALA A 110 -4.13 8.44 5.85
CA ALA A 110 -3.67 7.22 5.18
C ALA A 110 -2.15 7.08 5.27
N PHE A 111 -1.67 5.86 5.46
CA PHE A 111 -0.25 5.53 5.47
C PHE A 111 0.01 4.29 4.63
N SER A 112 1.22 4.21 4.06
CA SER A 112 1.68 3.02 3.37
C SER A 112 3.17 2.77 3.55
N ARG A 113 3.56 1.52 3.32
CA ARG A 113 4.93 1.11 3.10
C ARG A 113 4.97 -0.07 2.15
N THR A 114 5.85 0.00 1.17
CA THR A 114 6.26 -1.15 0.36
C THR A 114 7.71 -1.45 0.66
N ILE A 115 8.04 -2.72 0.87
CA ILE A 115 9.41 -3.20 1.01
C ILE A 115 9.66 -4.38 0.07
N VAL A 116 10.91 -4.47 -0.39
CA VAL A 116 11.42 -5.66 -1.07
C VAL A 116 11.84 -6.66 0.02
N LEU A 117 11.31 -7.87 -0.06
CA LEU A 117 11.69 -8.98 0.80
C LEU A 117 13.08 -9.48 0.37
N PRO A 118 13.99 -9.75 1.32
CA PRO A 118 15.39 -10.05 0.99
C PRO A 118 15.59 -11.43 0.36
N VAL A 119 14.57 -12.29 0.39
CA VAL A 119 14.60 -13.68 -0.08
C VAL A 119 13.24 -14.08 -0.64
N ASP A 120 13.23 -15.15 -1.44
CA ASP A 120 12.00 -15.75 -1.92
C ASP A 120 11.16 -16.34 -0.78
N VAL A 121 9.85 -16.11 -0.84
CA VAL A 121 8.90 -16.49 0.21
C VAL A 121 7.70 -17.28 -0.32
N GLN A 122 7.00 -17.92 0.61
CA GLN A 122 5.69 -18.53 0.41
C GLN A 122 4.61 -17.57 0.93
N GLY A 123 4.30 -16.54 0.13
CA GLY A 123 3.39 -15.46 0.53
C GLY A 123 1.95 -15.92 0.83
N ASP A 124 1.52 -17.02 0.22
CA ASP A 124 0.25 -17.70 0.47
C ASP A 124 0.15 -18.32 1.86
N LEU A 125 1.29 -18.60 2.50
CA LEU A 125 1.37 -19.13 3.86
C LEU A 125 1.67 -18.05 4.92
N ALA A 126 1.68 -16.78 4.51
CA ALA A 126 1.93 -15.67 5.42
C ALA A 126 0.85 -15.58 6.51
N ARG A 127 1.26 -15.15 7.70
CA ARG A 127 0.36 -14.86 8.82
C ARG A 127 0.61 -13.46 9.35
N ALA A 128 -0.47 -12.74 9.65
CA ALA A 128 -0.41 -11.42 10.23
C ALA A 128 -1.20 -11.38 11.55
N GLU A 129 -0.62 -10.77 12.57
CA GLU A 129 -1.24 -10.53 13.87
C GLU A 129 -1.13 -9.05 14.22
N TYR A 130 -2.23 -8.45 14.66
CA TYR A 130 -2.26 -7.08 15.16
C TYR A 130 -2.69 -7.09 16.63
N ARG A 131 -1.76 -6.74 17.52
CA ARG A 131 -1.97 -6.76 18.97
C ARG A 131 -1.38 -5.53 19.62
N ASN A 132 -2.17 -4.85 20.45
CA ASN A 132 -1.73 -3.68 21.23
C ASN A 132 -1.05 -2.59 20.38
N GLY A 133 -1.57 -2.35 19.17
CA GLY A 133 -1.01 -1.34 18.27
C GLY A 133 0.25 -1.77 17.52
N VAL A 134 0.63 -3.05 17.55
CA VAL A 134 1.78 -3.60 16.81
C VAL A 134 1.30 -4.65 15.82
N LEU A 135 1.67 -4.49 14.55
CA LEU A 135 1.48 -5.49 13.50
C LEU A 135 2.74 -6.34 13.40
N THR A 136 2.56 -7.65 13.41
CA THR A 136 3.59 -8.66 13.20
C THR A 136 3.17 -9.53 12.02
N ILE A 137 4.00 -9.57 10.98
CA ILE A 137 3.81 -10.42 9.81
C ILE A 137 4.92 -11.47 9.81
N ARG A 138 4.55 -12.74 9.62
CA ARG A 138 5.44 -13.89 9.51
C ARG A 138 5.26 -14.52 8.14
N ILE A 139 6.34 -14.62 7.38
CA ILE A 139 6.29 -15.13 6.00
C ILE A 139 7.31 -16.27 5.87
N PRO A 140 6.88 -17.53 5.68
CA PRO A 140 7.81 -18.64 5.47
C PRO A 140 8.68 -18.40 4.24
N LYS A 141 9.96 -18.73 4.35
CA LYS A 141 10.86 -18.74 3.19
C LYS A 141 10.49 -19.87 2.25
N ARG A 142 10.77 -19.68 0.97
CA ARG A 142 10.71 -20.75 -0.01
C ARG A 142 11.98 -21.59 0.12
N GLU A 143 11.84 -22.92 0.27
CA GLU A 143 13.00 -23.80 0.15
C GLU A 143 13.48 -23.80 -1.31
N ILE A 144 14.74 -23.43 -1.53
CA ILE A 144 15.38 -23.51 -2.84
C ILE A 144 16.24 -24.77 -2.86
N THR A 145 15.65 -25.89 -3.29
CA THR A 145 16.37 -27.13 -3.55
C THR A 145 16.41 -27.36 -5.07
N ALA A 146 17.26 -26.61 -5.76
CA ALA A 146 17.49 -26.83 -7.19
C ALA A 146 18.91 -27.39 -7.40
N HIS A 147 18.99 -28.68 -7.74
CA HIS A 147 20.23 -29.27 -8.26
C HIS A 147 20.18 -29.26 -9.78
N VAL A 148 21.03 -28.45 -10.42
CA VAL A 148 21.13 -28.40 -11.88
C VAL A 148 22.24 -29.36 -12.32
N PRO A 149 21.92 -30.49 -12.97
CA PRO A 149 22.95 -31.39 -13.47
C PRO A 149 23.75 -30.71 -14.60
N ILE A 150 25.07 -30.88 -14.56
CA ILE A 150 25.96 -30.42 -15.63
C ILE A 150 25.97 -31.48 -16.72
N VAL A 151 25.62 -31.10 -17.96
CA VAL A 151 25.80 -31.94 -19.15
C VAL A 151 27.10 -31.52 -19.82
N VAL A 152 28.05 -32.45 -19.90
CA VAL A 152 29.27 -32.28 -20.70
C VAL A 152 28.93 -32.68 -22.14
N VAL A 153 29.23 -31.79 -23.09
CA VAL A 153 29.08 -32.06 -24.52
C VAL A 153 30.48 -32.20 -25.09
N ASP A 154 30.83 -33.43 -25.48
CA ASP A 154 32.05 -33.71 -26.24
C ASP A 154 31.78 -33.51 -27.74
N GLU A 155 32.77 -32.96 -28.47
CA GLU A 155 32.73 -32.75 -29.93
C GLU A 155 32.83 -34.05 -30.75
#